data_AF-A0A3C1GSP0-F1
#
_entry.id   AF-A0A3C1GSP0-F1
#
_cell.length_a   1.000
_cell.length_b   1.000
_cell.length_c   1.000
_cell.angle_alpha   90.00
_cell.angle_beta   90.00
_cell.angle_gamma   90.00
#
_symmetry.space_group_name_H-M   'P 1'
#
loop_
_entity.id
_entity.type
_entity.pdbx_description
1 polymer ?
#
loop_
_entity_poly.entity_id
_entity_poly.type
_entity_poly.pdbx_seq_one_letter_code
_entity_poly.pdbx_strand_id
1 'polypeptide(L)'
;MTDSGNSNNTHNSKKHATHATHDSDVISKMRTLIAALKTHNNAYYVLDNPMIEDSEYDQLRLSLIELEEEYPDLVQPDSPINQVGDVPLSAFTQVTHDIAMLSLGNVFDYDDLSDFMRRVNDRLSVAQQNPEYEMEMKLDGLAVSLKYEYGQYVQAVTRGDGQTGEDITQNVKTIRNLPLWLADAKDIELLEVRGEVLMPKAGFERLNRLAEENGEKTFANPRNAAAGSLRQLDPAVAASRPLAFYGYSVNQGLPERIDTQSGALAWLGDIGFTVSAVRVVANPREAQAYYESVIEKRKKLPFEIDGTVIKVNSLALQQQLGFLSREPRWATAYKFPAETVMTRLHTIEWQVGRTGQITPVGKLEPVKVGGVTVSNVTLHNFGEIQRLDVRAGDMVSVHRAGDVIPKVTRVWEEQRPDDSQPVELPSTCPVCDSPVVLPEGEALARCTGGLICPAQQTEALIHFVSRRAMDIDG
;
A
#
# COMPACT_ATOMS: atom_id res chain seq x y z
N MET A 1 -19.17 -22.07 -81.05
CA MET A 1 -19.18 -23.23 -80.12
C MET A 1 -17.93 -23.09 -79.28
N THR A 2 -17.95 -22.82 -77.98
CA THR A 2 -19.00 -22.85 -76.97
C THR A 2 -18.57 -21.87 -75.87
N ASP A 3 -19.50 -21.00 -75.52
CA ASP A 3 -19.49 -20.13 -74.36
C ASP A 3 -20.04 -20.92 -73.17
N SER A 4 -19.35 -20.95 -72.03
CA SER A 4 -19.94 -21.38 -70.76
C SER A 4 -19.00 -21.13 -69.57
N GLY A 5 -19.42 -20.20 -68.70
CA GLY A 5 -19.35 -20.41 -67.25
C GLY A 5 -18.34 -19.58 -66.47
N ASN A 6 -18.59 -18.28 -66.28
CA ASN A 6 -17.99 -17.53 -65.17
C ASN A 6 -19.08 -16.75 -64.40
N SER A 7 -19.77 -17.43 -63.48
CA SER A 7 -20.79 -16.83 -62.61
C SER A 7 -20.66 -17.18 -61.12
N ASN A 8 -19.56 -17.83 -60.69
CA ASN A 8 -19.41 -18.28 -59.29
C ASN A 8 -18.45 -17.43 -58.43
N ASN A 9 -17.77 -16.42 -58.98
CA ASN A 9 -16.71 -15.70 -58.24
C ASN A 9 -17.16 -14.40 -57.54
N THR A 10 -18.40 -13.95 -57.75
CA THR A 10 -18.95 -12.71 -57.13
C THR A 10 -19.73 -12.98 -55.84
N HIS A 11 -20.07 -14.22 -55.53
CA HIS A 11 -20.74 -14.58 -54.26
C HIS A 11 -19.77 -14.81 -53.10
N ASN A 12 -18.52 -15.21 -53.36
CA ASN A 12 -17.55 -15.50 -52.31
C ASN A 12 -16.89 -14.24 -51.73
N SER A 13 -16.66 -13.20 -52.54
CA SER A 13 -16.09 -11.93 -52.06
C SER A 13 -17.08 -11.10 -51.23
N LYS A 14 -18.38 -11.16 -51.55
CA LYS A 14 -19.43 -10.49 -50.77
C LYS A 14 -19.62 -11.13 -49.40
N LYS A 15 -19.58 -12.47 -49.28
CA LYS A 15 -19.69 -13.19 -48.00
C LYS A 15 -18.53 -12.91 -47.05
N HIS A 16 -17.29 -12.86 -47.56
CA HIS A 16 -16.13 -12.51 -46.73
C HIS A 16 -16.13 -11.03 -46.28
N ALA A 17 -16.60 -10.11 -47.14
CA ALA A 17 -16.72 -8.70 -46.78
C ALA A 17 -17.83 -8.45 -45.73
N THR A 18 -18.95 -9.19 -45.79
CA THR A 18 -20.03 -9.11 -44.79
C THR A 18 -19.66 -9.74 -43.46
N HIS A 19 -18.84 -10.80 -43.44
CA HIS A 19 -18.33 -11.38 -42.20
C HIS A 19 -17.32 -10.45 -41.52
N ALA A 20 -16.37 -9.88 -42.26
CA ALA A 20 -15.38 -8.95 -41.69
C ALA A 20 -16.02 -7.65 -41.14
N THR A 21 -17.11 -7.17 -41.75
CA THR A 21 -17.86 -6.01 -41.26
C THR A 21 -18.68 -6.36 -40.03
N HIS A 22 -19.34 -7.52 -40.02
CA HIS A 22 -20.04 -8.04 -38.84
C HIS A 22 -19.10 -8.24 -37.64
N ASP A 23 -17.93 -8.85 -37.84
CA ASP A 23 -16.96 -9.07 -36.77
C ASP A 23 -16.43 -7.73 -36.23
N SER A 24 -16.19 -6.74 -37.10
CA SER A 24 -15.78 -5.40 -36.68
C SER A 24 -16.85 -4.67 -35.86
N ASP A 25 -18.13 -4.85 -36.20
CA ASP A 25 -19.26 -4.25 -35.49
C ASP A 25 -19.43 -4.88 -34.10
N VAL A 26 -19.26 -6.21 -33.98
CA VAL A 26 -19.27 -6.94 -32.71
C VAL A 26 -18.11 -6.50 -31.81
N ILE A 27 -16.89 -6.42 -32.36
CA ILE A 27 -15.71 -5.95 -31.62
C ILE A 27 -15.92 -4.51 -31.13
N SER A 28 -16.48 -3.63 -31.97
CA SER A 28 -16.77 -2.24 -31.59
C SER A 28 -17.78 -2.14 -30.44
N LYS A 29 -18.83 -2.97 -30.48
CA LYS A 29 -19.81 -3.07 -29.38
C LYS A 29 -19.18 -3.57 -28.08
N MET A 30 -18.39 -4.66 -28.15
CA MET A 30 -17.66 -5.19 -26.99
C MET A 30 -16.74 -4.11 -26.38
N ARG A 31 -15.97 -3.40 -27.21
CA ARG A 31 -15.10 -2.31 -26.76
C ARG A 31 -15.87 -1.18 -26.07
N THR A 32 -17.04 -0.82 -26.59
CA THR A 32 -17.90 0.21 -25.99
C THR A 32 -18.40 -0.21 -24.62
N LEU A 33 -18.87 -1.46 -24.47
CA LEU A 33 -19.32 -2.01 -23.19
C LEU A 33 -18.17 -2.12 -22.18
N ILE A 34 -16.99 -2.60 -22.61
CA ILE A 34 -15.79 -2.66 -21.77
C ILE A 34 -15.40 -1.27 -21.29
N ALA A 35 -15.40 -0.27 -22.16
CA ALA A 35 -15.10 1.11 -21.79
C ALA A 35 -16.12 1.68 -20.78
N ALA A 36 -17.42 1.47 -21.00
CA ALA A 36 -18.46 1.90 -20.08
C ALA A 36 -18.31 1.24 -18.69
N LEU A 37 -18.12 -0.07 -18.64
CA LEU A 37 -17.88 -0.81 -17.39
C LEU A 37 -16.63 -0.29 -16.65
N LYS A 38 -15.53 -0.02 -17.37
CA LYS A 38 -14.32 0.60 -16.80
C LYS A 38 -14.61 1.97 -16.19
N THR A 39 -15.34 2.84 -16.90
CA THR A 39 -15.71 4.16 -16.40
C THR A 39 -16.59 4.06 -15.15
N HIS A 40 -17.60 3.19 -15.14
CA HIS A 40 -18.47 3.01 -13.98
C HIS A 40 -17.74 2.38 -12.78
N ASN A 41 -16.83 1.43 -13.02
CA ASN A 41 -15.98 0.88 -11.97
C ASN A 41 -15.07 1.96 -11.36
N ASN A 42 -14.48 2.83 -12.16
CA ASN A 42 -13.72 3.98 -11.64
C ASN A 42 -14.65 4.88 -10.80
N ALA A 43 -15.80 5.29 -11.33
CA ALA A 43 -16.74 6.15 -10.60
C ALA A 43 -17.18 5.56 -9.23
N TYR A 44 -17.45 4.25 -9.19
CA TYR A 44 -17.88 3.55 -7.97
C TYR A 44 -16.73 3.35 -6.98
N TYR A 45 -15.61 2.76 -7.42
CA TYR A 45 -14.53 2.32 -6.52
C TYR A 45 -13.48 3.39 -6.21
N VAL A 46 -13.33 4.37 -7.09
CA VAL A 46 -12.30 5.41 -6.99
C VAL A 46 -12.92 6.72 -6.52
N LEU A 47 -13.99 7.14 -7.18
CA LEU A 47 -14.61 8.45 -6.95
C LEU A 47 -15.69 8.43 -5.87
N ASP A 48 -16.16 7.25 -5.46
CA ASP A 48 -17.34 7.06 -4.58
C ASP A 48 -18.54 7.88 -5.05
N ASN A 49 -18.68 7.96 -6.38
CA ASN A 49 -19.71 8.72 -7.08
C ASN A 49 -20.30 7.84 -8.19
N PRO A 50 -21.04 6.77 -7.85
CA PRO A 50 -21.69 5.93 -8.83
C PRO A 50 -22.57 6.77 -9.77
N MET A 51 -22.33 6.65 -11.06
CA MET A 51 -23.10 7.37 -12.08
C MET A 51 -24.37 6.63 -12.50
N ILE A 52 -24.45 5.34 -12.18
CA ILE A 52 -25.56 4.44 -12.52
C ILE A 52 -25.89 3.55 -11.32
N GLU A 53 -27.11 3.06 -11.27
CA GLU A 53 -27.57 2.10 -10.26
C GLU A 53 -26.94 0.71 -10.48
N ASP A 54 -26.84 -0.11 -9.42
CA ASP A 54 -26.28 -1.47 -9.50
C ASP A 54 -27.01 -2.32 -10.57
N SER A 55 -28.34 -2.15 -10.69
CA SER A 55 -29.13 -2.86 -11.70
C SER A 55 -28.81 -2.48 -13.15
N GLU A 56 -28.37 -1.25 -13.40
CA GLU A 56 -27.96 -0.77 -14.73
C GLU A 56 -26.54 -1.26 -15.04
N TYR A 57 -25.66 -1.30 -14.04
CA TYR A 57 -24.34 -1.90 -14.16
C TYR A 57 -24.43 -3.40 -14.50
N ASP A 58 -25.32 -4.12 -13.80
CA ASP A 58 -25.56 -5.54 -14.05
C ASP A 58 -26.08 -5.79 -15.47
N GLN A 59 -26.91 -4.90 -16.02
CA GLN A 59 -27.38 -4.99 -17.41
C GLN A 59 -26.25 -4.78 -18.42
N LEU A 60 -25.37 -3.80 -18.20
CA LEU A 60 -24.18 -3.60 -19.05
C LEU A 60 -23.26 -4.82 -19.01
N ARG A 61 -23.10 -5.40 -17.82
CA ARG A 61 -22.29 -6.60 -17.61
C ARG A 61 -22.90 -7.83 -18.30
N LEU A 62 -24.22 -8.03 -18.16
CA LEU A 62 -24.96 -9.10 -18.84
C LEU A 62 -24.86 -8.97 -20.36
N SER A 63 -25.02 -7.76 -20.91
CA SER A 63 -24.89 -7.52 -22.35
C SER A 63 -23.51 -7.89 -22.89
N LEU A 64 -22.46 -7.70 -22.09
CA LEU A 64 -21.11 -8.11 -22.47
C LEU A 64 -20.91 -9.63 -22.36
N ILE A 65 -21.46 -10.27 -21.33
CA ILE A 65 -21.47 -11.75 -21.21
C ILE A 65 -22.12 -12.36 -22.45
N GLU A 66 -23.32 -11.91 -22.81
CA GLU A 66 -24.08 -12.45 -23.95
C GLU A 66 -23.28 -12.34 -25.25
N LEU A 67 -22.61 -11.21 -25.48
CA LEU A 67 -21.76 -11.02 -26.66
C LEU A 67 -20.53 -11.93 -26.66
N GLU A 68 -19.89 -12.14 -25.50
CA GLU A 68 -18.72 -13.01 -25.40
C GLU A 68 -19.06 -14.50 -25.53
N GLU A 69 -20.23 -14.91 -25.04
CA GLU A 69 -20.76 -16.26 -25.23
C GLU A 69 -21.18 -16.51 -26.68
N GLU A 70 -21.77 -15.52 -27.35
CA GLU A 70 -22.19 -15.62 -28.76
C GLU A 70 -21.00 -15.58 -29.73
N TYR A 71 -19.92 -14.85 -29.40
CA TYR A 71 -18.72 -14.71 -30.24
C TYR A 71 -17.41 -15.03 -29.48
N PRO A 72 -17.14 -16.30 -29.11
CA PRO A 72 -15.96 -16.68 -28.31
C PRO A 72 -14.63 -16.34 -28.98
N ASP A 73 -14.57 -16.42 -30.32
CA ASP A 73 -13.36 -16.12 -31.11
C ASP A 73 -13.05 -14.61 -31.19
N LEU A 74 -14.00 -13.75 -30.78
CA LEU A 74 -13.89 -12.29 -30.83
C LEU A 74 -13.75 -11.66 -29.43
N VAL A 75 -13.65 -12.46 -28.38
CA VAL A 75 -13.48 -11.99 -27.00
C VAL A 75 -12.26 -11.08 -26.91
N GLN A 76 -12.46 -9.89 -26.35
CA GLN A 76 -11.38 -8.93 -26.21
C GLN A 76 -10.46 -9.32 -25.04
N PRO A 77 -9.13 -9.19 -25.19
CA PRO A 77 -8.18 -9.55 -24.13
C PRO A 77 -8.39 -8.82 -22.78
N ASP A 78 -9.06 -7.67 -22.78
CA ASP A 78 -9.42 -6.86 -21.60
C ASP A 78 -10.87 -6.93 -21.17
N SER A 79 -11.56 -8.01 -21.52
CA SER A 79 -12.87 -8.29 -20.97
C SER A 79 -12.84 -8.32 -19.42
N PRO A 80 -13.78 -7.64 -18.75
CA PRO A 80 -13.99 -7.76 -17.30
C PRO A 80 -14.88 -8.95 -16.90
N ILE A 81 -15.38 -9.75 -17.85
CA ILE A 81 -16.39 -10.79 -17.61
C ILE A 81 -15.74 -12.11 -17.19
N ASN A 82 -14.64 -12.48 -17.85
CA ASN A 82 -13.84 -13.66 -17.53
C ASN A 82 -12.75 -13.37 -16.49
N GLN A 83 -13.11 -12.64 -15.44
CA GLN A 83 -12.22 -12.41 -14.29
C GLN A 83 -12.11 -13.61 -13.34
N VAL A 84 -12.90 -14.68 -13.56
CA VAL A 84 -12.96 -15.85 -12.67
C VAL A 84 -12.86 -17.16 -13.47
N GLY A 85 -11.63 -17.52 -13.83
CA GLY A 85 -11.07 -18.86 -13.66
C GLY A 85 -9.84 -18.65 -12.78
N ASP A 86 -9.59 -19.42 -11.74
CA ASP A 86 -9.09 -20.78 -11.84
C ASP A 86 -8.94 -21.33 -10.42
N VAL A 87 -8.88 -22.65 -10.32
CA VAL A 87 -8.58 -23.47 -9.13
C VAL A 87 -7.86 -22.70 -8.01
N PRO A 88 -8.36 -22.77 -6.74
CA PRO A 88 -7.68 -22.17 -5.60
C PRO A 88 -6.18 -22.48 -5.61
N LEU A 89 -5.37 -21.46 -5.40
CA LEU A 89 -3.92 -21.61 -5.30
C LEU A 89 -3.61 -22.56 -4.13
N SER A 90 -2.72 -23.51 -4.34
CA SER A 90 -2.23 -24.36 -3.25
C SER A 90 -1.34 -23.58 -2.28
N ALA A 91 -0.58 -22.61 -2.80
CA ALA A 91 0.25 -21.67 -2.06
C ALA A 91 0.63 -20.47 -2.94
N PHE A 92 1.07 -19.37 -2.31
CA PHE A 92 1.72 -18.27 -3.01
C PHE A 92 3.16 -18.63 -3.35
N THR A 93 3.60 -18.30 -4.56
CA THR A 93 5.01 -18.42 -4.97
C THR A 93 5.76 -17.12 -4.70
N GLN A 94 7.04 -17.25 -4.37
CA GLN A 94 7.90 -16.08 -4.20
C GLN A 94 8.48 -15.63 -5.54
N VAL A 95 8.53 -14.32 -5.78
CA VAL A 95 9.07 -13.71 -7.00
C VAL A 95 10.03 -12.59 -6.64
N THR A 96 11.24 -12.62 -7.20
CA THR A 96 12.22 -11.56 -7.06
C THR A 96 11.86 -10.40 -8.00
N HIS A 97 11.87 -9.18 -7.47
CA HIS A 97 11.65 -7.97 -8.26
C HIS A 97 12.89 -7.64 -9.11
N ASP A 98 12.69 -7.26 -10.38
CA ASP A 98 13.79 -6.84 -11.26
C ASP A 98 14.46 -5.57 -10.74
N ILE A 99 13.64 -4.64 -10.24
CA ILE A 99 14.05 -3.43 -9.55
C ILE A 99 13.53 -3.52 -8.12
N ALA A 100 14.36 -3.28 -7.10
CA ALA A 100 13.90 -3.37 -5.72
C ALA A 100 12.74 -2.39 -5.41
N MET A 101 11.77 -2.83 -4.61
CA MET A 101 10.72 -1.99 -4.02
C MET A 101 11.18 -1.45 -2.67
N LEU A 102 11.61 -0.19 -2.68
CA LEU A 102 12.20 0.47 -1.52
C LEU A 102 11.16 1.16 -0.62
N SER A 103 11.57 1.48 0.61
CA SER A 103 10.75 2.29 1.52
C SER A 103 11.05 3.77 1.34
N LEU A 104 10.19 4.63 1.88
CA LEU A 104 10.43 6.07 1.94
C LEU A 104 10.92 6.46 3.33
N GLY A 105 11.84 7.43 3.38
CA GLY A 105 12.12 8.18 4.60
C GLY A 105 10.88 8.94 5.07
N ASN A 106 10.90 9.42 6.31
CA ASN A 106 9.77 10.14 6.90
C ASN A 106 10.21 11.54 7.35
N VAL A 107 9.32 12.52 7.16
CA VAL A 107 9.38 13.87 7.75
C VAL A 107 8.05 14.15 8.45
N PHE A 108 8.09 14.87 9.56
CA PHE A 108 6.91 15.06 10.43
C PHE A 108 6.49 16.51 10.62
N ASP A 109 7.39 17.45 10.33
CA ASP A 109 7.12 18.88 10.42
C ASP A 109 7.77 19.67 9.27
N TYR A 110 7.53 20.98 9.28
CA TYR A 110 8.00 21.91 8.26
C TYR A 110 9.53 22.04 8.23
N ASP A 111 10.18 21.93 9.39
CA ASP A 111 11.63 22.06 9.50
C ASP A 111 12.29 20.81 8.92
N ASP A 112 11.78 19.60 9.23
CA ASP A 112 12.19 18.34 8.62
C ASP A 112 12.06 18.36 7.09
N LEU A 113 10.93 18.89 6.58
CA LEU A 113 10.68 19.05 5.14
C LEU A 113 11.69 20.01 4.50
N SER A 114 11.93 21.14 5.14
CA SER A 114 12.91 22.15 4.69
C SER A 114 14.32 21.56 4.64
N ASP A 115 14.67 20.76 5.66
CA ASP A 115 15.94 20.07 5.74
C ASP A 115 16.08 18.97 4.68
N PHE A 116 15.02 18.25 4.35
CA PHE A 116 15.01 17.32 3.22
C PHE A 116 15.33 18.04 1.91
N MET A 117 14.64 19.14 1.60
CA MET A 117 14.86 19.91 0.37
C MET A 117 16.28 20.51 0.33
N ARG A 118 16.78 21.01 1.46
CA ARG A 118 18.17 21.47 1.59
C ARG A 118 19.18 20.35 1.27
N ARG A 119 18.99 19.15 1.85
CA ARG A 119 19.83 17.98 1.56
C ARG A 119 19.78 17.55 0.09
N VAL A 120 18.67 17.75 -0.60
CA VAL A 120 18.59 17.54 -2.06
C VAL A 120 19.48 18.56 -2.76
N ASN A 121 19.32 19.85 -2.47
CA ASN A 121 20.13 20.93 -3.05
C ASN A 121 21.64 20.78 -2.83
N ASP A 122 22.06 20.33 -1.64
CA ASP A 122 23.47 20.12 -1.30
C ASP A 122 24.16 19.08 -2.20
N ARG A 123 23.38 18.23 -2.89
CA ARG A 123 23.87 17.18 -3.79
C ARG A 123 23.75 17.53 -5.27
N LEU A 124 23.14 18.67 -5.58
CA LEU A 124 22.93 19.14 -6.93
C LEU A 124 23.95 20.22 -7.28
N SER A 125 24.30 20.32 -8.56
CA SER A 125 25.13 21.43 -9.04
C SER A 125 24.37 22.75 -8.92
N VAL A 126 25.08 23.89 -8.89
CA VAL A 126 24.46 25.22 -8.77
C VAL A 126 23.36 25.46 -9.83
N ALA A 127 23.54 24.95 -11.05
CA ALA A 127 22.55 25.08 -12.13
C ALA A 127 21.29 24.19 -11.94
N GLN A 128 21.37 23.20 -11.06
CA GLN A 128 20.29 22.23 -10.78
C GLN A 128 19.61 22.49 -9.42
N GLN A 129 20.07 23.49 -8.66
CA GLN A 129 19.48 23.81 -7.37
C GLN A 129 18.05 24.34 -7.51
N ASN A 130 17.26 24.08 -6.46
CA ASN A 130 15.84 24.36 -6.35
C ASN A 130 15.02 23.64 -7.43
N PRO A 131 15.13 22.30 -7.53
CA PRO A 131 14.29 21.56 -8.44
C PRO A 131 12.82 21.67 -8.02
N GLU A 132 11.91 21.47 -8.96
CA GLU A 132 10.50 21.26 -8.65
C GLU A 132 10.29 19.89 -7.97
N TYR A 133 9.23 19.80 -7.20
CA TYR A 133 8.80 18.58 -6.53
C TYR A 133 7.37 18.24 -6.93
N GLU A 134 7.12 16.96 -7.21
CA GLU A 134 5.79 16.39 -7.32
C GLU A 134 5.34 15.96 -5.92
N MET A 135 4.09 16.30 -5.58
CA MET A 135 3.46 15.87 -4.34
C MET A 135 2.13 15.17 -4.61
N GLU A 136 2.01 13.96 -4.04
CA GLU A 136 0.86 13.08 -4.15
C GLU A 136 0.35 12.71 -2.75
N MET A 137 -0.88 12.19 -2.69
CA MET A 137 -1.40 11.63 -1.43
C MET A 137 -0.69 10.33 -1.10
N LYS A 138 -0.30 10.16 0.17
CA LYS A 138 0.29 8.90 0.64
C LYS A 138 -0.83 7.91 0.96
N LEU A 139 -1.15 7.07 -0.02
CA LEU A 139 -2.20 6.06 0.04
C LEU A 139 -1.88 5.01 1.11
N ASP A 140 -2.88 4.64 1.93
CA ASP A 140 -2.71 3.66 3.01
C ASP A 140 -3.27 2.28 2.63
N GLY A 141 -2.44 1.49 1.94
CA GLY A 141 -2.82 0.18 1.45
C GLY A 141 -1.68 -0.84 1.44
N LEU A 142 -1.69 -1.64 0.37
CA LEU A 142 -0.63 -2.60 0.07
C LEU A 142 0.03 -2.27 -1.27
N ALA A 143 1.34 -2.04 -1.23
CA ALA A 143 2.15 -1.82 -2.42
C ALA A 143 2.25 -3.09 -3.28
N VAL A 144 2.00 -2.92 -4.58
CA VAL A 144 2.04 -3.97 -5.61
C VAL A 144 2.83 -3.47 -6.83
N SER A 145 3.64 -4.34 -7.40
CA SER A 145 4.27 -4.15 -8.71
C SER A 145 3.51 -4.95 -9.77
N LEU A 146 3.16 -4.30 -10.87
CA LEU A 146 2.44 -4.87 -12.00
C LEU A 146 3.35 -4.90 -13.21
N LYS A 147 3.37 -6.02 -13.93
CA LYS A 147 4.08 -6.16 -15.21
C LYS A 147 3.09 -6.32 -16.34
N TYR A 148 3.36 -5.59 -17.42
CA TYR A 148 2.68 -5.71 -18.69
C TYR A 148 3.70 -5.98 -19.78
N GLU A 149 3.43 -6.98 -20.63
CA GLU A 149 4.24 -7.28 -21.81
C GLU A 149 3.43 -6.94 -23.05
N TYR A 150 3.98 -6.06 -23.90
CA TYR A 150 3.28 -5.57 -25.09
C TYR A 150 1.84 -5.12 -24.80
N GLY A 151 1.65 -4.42 -23.67
CA GLY A 151 0.35 -3.92 -23.20
C GLY A 151 -0.53 -4.96 -22.48
N GLN A 152 -0.18 -6.25 -22.46
CA GLN A 152 -0.95 -7.29 -21.79
C GLN A 152 -0.51 -7.46 -20.33
N TYR A 153 -1.45 -7.47 -19.39
CA TYR A 153 -1.17 -7.75 -17.99
C TYR A 153 -0.66 -9.19 -17.83
N VAL A 154 0.54 -9.38 -17.27
CA VAL A 154 1.17 -10.69 -17.12
C VAL A 154 1.43 -11.09 -15.67
N GLN A 155 1.74 -10.14 -14.78
CA GLN A 155 2.13 -10.47 -13.41
C GLN A 155 1.81 -9.35 -12.43
N ALA A 156 1.44 -9.73 -11.20
CA ALA A 156 1.48 -8.84 -10.05
C ALA A 156 2.21 -9.47 -8.86
N VAL A 157 3.06 -8.68 -8.22
CA VAL A 157 3.91 -9.11 -7.11
C VAL A 157 3.76 -8.15 -5.93
N THR A 158 3.57 -8.68 -4.73
CA THR A 158 3.58 -7.85 -3.50
C THR A 158 4.96 -7.29 -3.24
N ARG A 159 5.07 -6.25 -2.41
CA ARG A 159 6.37 -5.73 -1.99
C ARG A 159 7.26 -6.78 -1.28
N GLY A 160 6.67 -7.61 -0.43
CA GLY A 160 7.41 -8.51 0.47
C GLY A 160 8.47 -7.77 1.30
N ASP A 161 9.72 -8.20 1.22
CA ASP A 161 10.85 -7.57 1.92
C ASP A 161 11.51 -6.41 1.14
N GLY A 162 11.00 -6.12 -0.06
CA GLY A 162 11.50 -5.12 -1.00
C GLY A 162 12.37 -5.71 -2.13
N GLN A 163 12.87 -6.93 -1.99
CA GLN A 163 13.60 -7.65 -3.03
C GLN A 163 12.78 -8.82 -3.56
N THR A 164 12.10 -9.55 -2.67
CA THR A 164 11.28 -10.71 -3.01
C THR A 164 9.87 -10.53 -2.45
N GLY A 165 8.89 -10.63 -3.34
CA GLY A 165 7.47 -10.58 -3.04
C GLY A 165 6.75 -11.90 -3.26
N GLU A 166 5.44 -11.87 -3.10
CA GLU A 166 4.53 -12.99 -3.39
C GLU A 166 3.83 -12.70 -4.72
N ASP A 167 3.73 -13.71 -5.59
CA ASP A 167 2.94 -13.65 -6.81
C ASP A 167 1.45 -13.65 -6.46
N ILE A 168 0.78 -12.54 -6.72
CA ILE A 168 -0.65 -12.31 -6.46
C ILE A 168 -1.39 -12.02 -7.76
N THR A 169 -0.87 -12.52 -8.88
CA THR A 169 -1.36 -12.21 -10.23
C THR A 169 -2.85 -12.45 -10.36
N GLN A 170 -3.35 -13.60 -9.89
CA GLN A 170 -4.76 -13.96 -10.00
C GLN A 170 -5.67 -13.07 -9.13
N ASN A 171 -5.24 -12.75 -7.91
CA ASN A 171 -6.04 -11.92 -7.01
C ASN A 171 -6.12 -10.48 -7.51
N VAL A 172 -5.02 -9.95 -8.05
CA VAL A 172 -4.96 -8.59 -8.60
C VAL A 172 -5.80 -8.47 -9.87
N LYS A 173 -5.90 -9.51 -10.70
CA LYS A 173 -6.81 -9.51 -11.87
C LYS A 173 -8.27 -9.23 -11.52
N THR A 174 -8.69 -9.53 -10.28
CA THR A 174 -10.07 -9.32 -9.81
C THR A 174 -10.38 -7.86 -9.44
N ILE A 175 -9.36 -6.99 -9.39
CA ILE A 175 -9.51 -5.58 -9.05
C ILE A 175 -10.17 -4.84 -10.22
N ARG A 176 -11.39 -4.35 -9.99
CA ARG A 176 -12.27 -3.85 -11.07
C ARG A 176 -11.76 -2.64 -11.83
N ASN A 177 -10.98 -1.77 -11.19
CA ASN A 177 -10.40 -0.58 -11.83
C ASN A 177 -8.98 -0.82 -12.40
N LEU A 178 -8.51 -2.07 -12.39
CA LEU A 178 -7.22 -2.44 -12.97
C LEU A 178 -7.37 -2.69 -14.48
N PRO A 179 -6.61 -2.00 -15.35
CA PRO A 179 -6.62 -2.31 -16.78
C PRO A 179 -5.86 -3.62 -17.05
N LEU A 180 -6.50 -4.62 -17.69
CA LEU A 180 -5.81 -5.87 -18.08
C LEU A 180 -5.11 -5.78 -19.46
N TRP A 181 -5.44 -4.74 -20.23
CA TRP A 181 -4.82 -4.41 -21.52
C TRP A 181 -4.61 -2.91 -21.60
N LEU A 182 -3.45 -2.52 -22.11
CA LEU A 182 -3.02 -1.15 -22.33
C LEU A 182 -2.70 -0.97 -23.81
N ALA A 183 -3.70 -0.56 -24.60
CA ALA A 183 -3.56 -0.42 -26.05
C ALA A 183 -2.42 0.54 -26.45
N ASP A 184 -2.27 1.63 -25.70
CA ASP A 184 -1.24 2.66 -25.92
C ASP A 184 0.16 2.25 -25.40
N ALA A 185 0.27 1.06 -24.79
CA ALA A 185 1.53 0.47 -24.36
C ALA A 185 1.87 -0.82 -25.13
N LYS A 186 1.17 -1.12 -26.23
CA LYS A 186 1.38 -2.35 -27.01
C LYS A 186 2.79 -2.48 -27.61
N ASP A 187 3.43 -1.35 -27.88
CA ASP A 187 4.78 -1.29 -28.49
C ASP A 187 5.89 -1.29 -27.42
N ILE A 188 5.53 -1.40 -26.13
CA ILE A 188 6.44 -1.44 -25.00
C ILE A 188 6.65 -2.91 -24.61
N GLU A 189 7.86 -3.42 -24.79
CA GLU A 189 8.20 -4.82 -24.51
C GLU A 189 7.86 -5.20 -23.06
N LEU A 190 8.30 -4.37 -22.10
CA LEU A 190 8.00 -4.55 -20.68
C LEU A 190 7.69 -3.21 -20.03
N LEU A 191 6.51 -3.09 -19.47
CA LEU A 191 6.06 -1.97 -18.65
C LEU A 191 5.87 -2.44 -17.20
N GLU A 192 6.61 -1.85 -16.27
CA GLU A 192 6.45 -2.08 -14.84
C GLU A 192 5.77 -0.87 -14.19
N VAL A 193 4.54 -1.05 -13.70
CA VAL A 193 3.77 -0.03 -12.98
C VAL A 193 3.67 -0.42 -11.51
N ARG A 194 4.02 0.50 -10.61
CA ARG A 194 3.81 0.30 -9.17
C ARG A 194 2.70 1.18 -8.66
N GLY A 195 1.99 0.64 -7.70
CA GLY A 195 0.85 1.31 -7.11
C GLY A 195 0.47 0.70 -5.77
N GLU A 196 -0.60 1.25 -5.21
CA GLU A 196 -1.15 0.80 -3.95
C GLU A 196 -2.53 0.18 -4.20
N VAL A 197 -2.74 -1.03 -3.68
CA VAL A 197 -4.07 -1.63 -3.57
C VAL A 197 -4.71 -1.15 -2.28
N LEU A 198 -5.88 -0.54 -2.40
CA LEU A 198 -6.66 0.06 -1.33
C LEU A 198 -8.00 -0.65 -1.16
N MET A 199 -8.57 -0.48 0.03
CA MET A 199 -9.98 -0.72 0.27
C MET A 199 -10.67 0.62 0.51
N PRO A 200 -11.59 1.07 -0.35
CA PRO A 200 -12.38 2.27 -0.11
C PRO A 200 -13.16 2.15 1.22
N LYS A 201 -13.37 3.28 1.90
CA LYS A 201 -14.03 3.35 3.21
C LYS A 201 -15.42 2.73 3.18
N ALA A 202 -16.25 3.07 2.19
CA ALA A 202 -17.57 2.49 2.01
C ALA A 202 -17.52 0.96 1.79
N GLY A 203 -16.50 0.48 1.09
CA GLY A 203 -16.23 -0.94 0.89
C GLY A 203 -15.85 -1.64 2.20
N PHE A 204 -14.95 -1.04 2.97
CA PHE A 204 -14.51 -1.54 4.27
C PHE A 204 -15.65 -1.61 5.29
N GLU A 205 -16.47 -0.57 5.39
CA GLU A 205 -17.62 -0.54 6.30
C GLU A 205 -18.62 -1.65 5.97
N ARG A 206 -18.94 -1.82 4.68
CA ARG A 206 -19.81 -2.90 4.21
C ARG A 206 -19.24 -4.27 4.55
N LEU A 207 -17.93 -4.44 4.36
CA LEU A 207 -17.23 -5.69 4.65
C LEU A 207 -17.34 -6.07 6.12
N ASN A 208 -17.10 -5.11 7.02
CA ASN A 208 -17.18 -5.34 8.45
C ASN A 208 -18.62 -5.57 8.91
N ARG A 209 -19.61 -4.86 8.36
CA ARG A 209 -21.03 -5.14 8.67
C ARG A 209 -21.42 -6.57 8.33
N LEU A 210 -21.07 -7.04 7.13
CA LEU A 210 -21.34 -8.42 6.71
C LEU A 210 -20.62 -9.45 7.61
N ALA A 211 -19.36 -9.16 7.99
CA ALA A 211 -18.62 -10.02 8.91
C ALA A 211 -19.31 -10.09 10.30
N GLU A 212 -19.78 -8.96 10.83
CA GLU A 212 -20.53 -8.92 12.10
C GLU A 212 -21.85 -9.69 12.04
N GLU A 213 -22.62 -9.52 10.96
CA GLU A 213 -23.88 -10.23 10.72
C GLU A 213 -23.68 -11.76 10.66
N ASN A 214 -22.55 -12.21 10.12
CA ASN A 214 -22.19 -13.63 10.02
C ASN A 214 -21.45 -14.17 11.25
N GLY A 215 -21.19 -13.34 12.27
CA GLY A 215 -20.42 -13.74 13.46
C GLY A 215 -18.92 -13.99 13.18
N GLU A 216 -18.39 -13.43 12.09
CA GLU A 216 -17.00 -13.52 11.69
C GLU A 216 -16.15 -12.40 12.30
N LYS A 217 -14.82 -12.54 12.21
CA LYS A 217 -13.89 -11.53 12.70
C LYS A 217 -13.83 -10.34 11.75
N THR A 218 -14.02 -9.14 12.29
CA THR A 218 -13.88 -7.88 11.54
C THR A 218 -12.43 -7.47 11.34
N PHE A 219 -12.20 -6.64 10.32
CA PHE A 219 -10.91 -6.00 10.08
C PHE A 219 -10.81 -4.70 10.87
N ALA A 220 -9.62 -4.43 11.43
CA ALA A 220 -9.42 -3.24 12.25
C ALA A 220 -9.27 -1.94 11.44
N ASN A 221 -8.73 -2.01 10.21
CA ASN A 221 -8.58 -0.85 9.33
C ASN A 221 -8.62 -1.26 7.85
N PRO A 222 -8.87 -0.31 6.92
CA PRO A 222 -8.93 -0.60 5.49
C PRO A 222 -7.65 -1.20 4.91
N ARG A 223 -6.48 -0.80 5.40
CA ARG A 223 -5.18 -1.32 4.95
C ARG A 223 -5.05 -2.83 5.20
N ASN A 224 -5.34 -3.27 6.42
CA ASN A 224 -5.34 -4.68 6.81
C ASN A 224 -6.41 -5.47 6.06
N ALA A 225 -7.57 -4.86 5.84
CA ALA A 225 -8.62 -5.47 5.04
C ALA A 225 -8.17 -5.67 3.58
N ALA A 226 -7.51 -4.68 2.97
CA ALA A 226 -6.96 -4.79 1.61
C ALA A 226 -5.89 -5.89 1.53
N ALA A 227 -4.91 -5.87 2.45
CA ALA A 227 -3.85 -6.86 2.48
C ALA A 227 -4.36 -8.29 2.71
N GLY A 228 -5.30 -8.47 3.65
CA GLY A 228 -5.94 -9.77 3.91
C GLY A 228 -6.78 -10.25 2.72
N SER A 229 -7.47 -9.33 2.05
CA SER A 229 -8.29 -9.63 0.87
C SER A 229 -7.45 -10.05 -0.34
N LEU A 230 -6.27 -9.44 -0.52
CA LEU A 230 -5.40 -9.71 -1.66
C LEU A 230 -4.54 -10.96 -1.47
N ARG A 231 -4.40 -11.47 -0.24
CA ARG A 231 -3.63 -12.68 0.09
C ARG A 231 -4.55 -13.86 0.40
N GLN A 232 -5.57 -14.05 -0.44
CA GLN A 232 -6.48 -15.20 -0.40
C GLN A 232 -6.03 -16.27 -1.38
N LEU A 233 -6.01 -17.53 -0.97
CA LEU A 233 -5.67 -18.65 -1.87
C LEU A 233 -6.75 -18.84 -2.94
N ASP A 234 -8.01 -18.54 -2.60
CA ASP A 234 -9.12 -18.53 -3.55
C ASP A 234 -9.33 -17.10 -4.10
N PRO A 235 -9.05 -16.87 -5.40
CA PRO A 235 -9.27 -15.58 -6.04
C PRO A 235 -10.73 -15.13 -6.02
N ALA A 236 -11.70 -16.04 -5.93
CA ALA A 236 -13.12 -15.69 -5.83
C ALA A 236 -13.41 -14.92 -4.53
N VAL A 237 -12.69 -15.23 -3.45
CA VAL A 237 -12.77 -14.45 -2.22
C VAL A 237 -12.24 -13.05 -2.47
N ALA A 238 -11.09 -12.88 -3.13
CA ALA A 238 -10.55 -11.57 -3.46
C ALA A 238 -11.51 -10.75 -4.37
N ALA A 239 -12.12 -11.39 -5.36
CA ALA A 239 -13.09 -10.77 -6.28
C ALA A 239 -14.35 -10.24 -5.58
N SER A 240 -14.76 -10.88 -4.48
CA SER A 240 -15.88 -10.40 -3.67
C SER A 240 -15.55 -9.13 -2.86
N ARG A 241 -14.26 -8.80 -2.71
CA ARG A 241 -13.80 -7.68 -1.87
C ARG A 241 -13.74 -6.42 -2.72
N PRO A 242 -14.20 -5.27 -2.19
CA PRO A 242 -14.20 -4.01 -2.92
C PRO A 242 -12.80 -3.39 -2.93
N LEU A 243 -11.89 -3.95 -3.71
CA LEU A 243 -10.51 -3.46 -3.85
C LEU A 243 -10.39 -2.46 -5.00
N ALA A 244 -9.45 -1.52 -4.87
CA ALA A 244 -9.10 -0.57 -5.92
C ALA A 244 -7.57 -0.42 -6.02
N PHE A 245 -7.05 -0.25 -7.23
CA PHE A 245 -5.62 -0.01 -7.48
C PHE A 245 -5.38 1.45 -7.90
N TYR A 246 -4.32 2.06 -7.36
CA TYR A 246 -3.87 3.40 -7.75
C TYR A 246 -2.39 3.36 -8.12
N GLY A 247 -2.03 3.77 -9.34
CA GLY A 247 -0.65 3.86 -9.78
C GLY A 247 0.06 5.08 -9.21
N TYR A 248 1.33 4.94 -8.82
CA TYR A 248 2.18 6.03 -8.33
C TYR A 248 3.58 6.09 -8.97
N SER A 249 3.99 5.08 -9.75
CA SER A 249 5.25 5.12 -10.49
C SER A 249 5.29 4.17 -11.67
N VAL A 250 6.12 4.53 -12.64
CA VAL A 250 6.55 3.67 -13.74
C VAL A 250 8.04 3.38 -13.54
N ASN A 251 8.39 2.10 -13.41
CA ASN A 251 9.74 1.67 -13.07
C ASN A 251 10.51 1.14 -14.28
N GLN A 252 9.80 0.65 -15.29
CA GLN A 252 10.33 0.20 -16.57
C GLN A 252 9.32 0.51 -17.67
N GLY A 253 9.78 0.79 -18.88
CA GLY A 253 8.90 1.02 -20.03
C GLY A 253 8.24 2.40 -20.08
N LEU A 254 8.74 3.41 -19.36
CA LEU A 254 8.26 4.78 -19.52
C LEU A 254 8.73 5.36 -20.87
N PRO A 255 7.86 5.97 -21.69
CA PRO A 255 8.27 6.62 -22.93
C PRO A 255 9.34 7.71 -22.72
N GLU A 256 10.40 7.71 -23.52
CA GLU A 256 11.57 8.61 -23.38
C GLU A 256 11.22 10.11 -23.38
N ARG A 257 10.11 10.49 -24.02
CA ARG A 257 9.63 11.87 -24.06
C ARG A 257 9.14 12.40 -22.70
N ILE A 258 8.91 11.50 -21.73
CA ILE A 258 8.42 11.84 -20.40
C ILE A 258 9.62 11.88 -19.46
N ASP A 259 9.94 13.07 -18.97
CA ASP A 259 11.14 13.36 -18.17
C ASP A 259 10.80 13.80 -16.73
N THR A 260 9.52 13.85 -16.38
CA THR A 260 9.03 14.25 -15.06
C THR A 260 8.14 13.19 -14.43
N GLN A 261 8.17 13.10 -13.09
CA GLN A 261 7.31 12.25 -12.28
C GLN A 261 5.84 12.61 -12.46
N SER A 262 5.51 13.91 -12.44
CA SER A 262 4.15 14.38 -12.72
C SER A 262 3.68 14.01 -14.14
N GLY A 263 4.57 14.09 -15.15
CA GLY A 263 4.29 13.63 -16.50
C GLY A 263 4.08 12.11 -16.59
N ALA A 264 4.84 11.32 -15.84
CA ALA A 264 4.67 9.86 -15.77
C ALA A 264 3.31 9.49 -15.14
N LEU A 265 2.89 10.20 -14.10
CA LEU A 265 1.59 10.03 -13.45
C LEU A 265 0.43 10.45 -14.37
N ALA A 266 0.57 11.55 -15.10
CA ALA A 266 -0.40 11.95 -16.12
C ALA A 266 -0.54 10.89 -17.23
N TRP A 267 0.59 10.39 -17.73
CA TRP A 267 0.61 9.33 -18.75
C TRP A 267 -0.01 8.02 -18.26
N LEU A 268 0.24 7.62 -17.00
CA LEU A 268 -0.45 6.47 -16.39
C LEU A 268 -1.97 6.66 -16.43
N GLY A 269 -2.46 7.87 -16.12
CA GLY A 269 -3.86 8.24 -16.26
C GLY A 269 -4.38 8.07 -17.69
N ASP A 270 -3.64 8.60 -18.67
CA ASP A 270 -4.02 8.55 -20.09
C ASP A 270 -4.13 7.11 -20.62
N ILE A 271 -3.28 6.19 -20.16
CA ILE A 271 -3.30 4.78 -20.61
C ILE A 271 -4.29 3.91 -19.82
N GLY A 272 -5.05 4.49 -18.88
CA GLY A 272 -6.17 3.82 -18.21
C GLY A 272 -5.95 3.42 -16.75
N PHE A 273 -4.84 3.82 -16.12
CA PHE A 273 -4.69 3.66 -14.67
C PHE A 273 -5.43 4.74 -13.91
N THR A 274 -5.92 4.37 -12.73
CA THR A 274 -6.34 5.35 -11.74
C THR A 274 -5.11 5.91 -11.03
N VAL A 275 -5.00 7.23 -10.93
CA VAL A 275 -3.91 7.94 -10.25
C VAL A 275 -4.50 8.96 -9.28
N SER A 276 -3.86 9.13 -8.13
CA SER A 276 -4.29 10.13 -7.14
C SER A 276 -3.99 11.56 -7.61
N ALA A 277 -4.66 12.57 -7.04
CA ALA A 277 -4.36 13.95 -7.39
C ALA A 277 -2.91 14.33 -7.03
N VAL A 278 -2.23 14.97 -7.98
CA VAL A 278 -0.84 15.40 -7.85
C VAL A 278 -0.75 16.93 -7.86
N ARG A 279 0.28 17.47 -7.22
CA ARG A 279 0.62 18.90 -7.30
C ARG A 279 2.12 19.09 -7.44
N VAL A 280 2.52 19.91 -8.42
CA VAL A 280 3.90 20.36 -8.53
C VAL A 280 4.10 21.60 -7.65
N VAL A 281 5.18 21.60 -6.86
CA VAL A 281 5.55 22.66 -5.92
C VAL A 281 7.03 23.00 -6.07
N ALA A 282 7.38 24.28 -5.90
CA ALA A 282 8.75 24.75 -6.11
C ALA A 282 9.57 24.92 -4.82
N ASN A 283 8.92 24.93 -3.64
CA ASN A 283 9.58 25.28 -2.38
C ASN A 283 8.84 24.71 -1.14
N PRO A 284 9.46 24.72 0.05
CA PRO A 284 8.85 24.16 1.26
C PRO A 284 7.51 24.81 1.63
N ARG A 285 7.32 26.12 1.35
CA ARG A 285 6.08 26.83 1.69
C ARG A 285 4.91 26.36 0.83
N GLU A 286 5.12 26.19 -0.46
CA GLU A 286 4.11 25.61 -1.36
C GLU A 286 3.80 24.16 -1.01
N ALA A 287 4.83 23.38 -0.66
CA ALA A 287 4.67 22.01 -0.21
C ALA A 287 3.84 21.93 1.08
N GLN A 288 4.12 22.80 2.04
CA GLN A 288 3.36 22.94 3.28
C GLN A 288 1.89 23.30 3.02
N ALA A 289 1.64 24.28 2.15
CA ALA A 289 0.28 24.69 1.81
C ALA A 289 -0.51 23.55 1.15
N TYR A 290 0.12 22.74 0.30
CA TYR A 290 -0.52 21.55 -0.27
C TYR A 290 -0.82 20.51 0.82
N TYR A 291 0.16 20.20 1.67
CA TYR A 291 0.01 19.27 2.79
C TYR A 291 -1.18 19.64 3.71
N GLU A 292 -1.30 20.91 4.09
CA GLU A 292 -2.42 21.43 4.89
C GLU A 292 -3.76 21.27 4.16
N SER A 293 -3.80 21.58 2.85
CA SER A 293 -5.01 21.40 2.05
C SER A 293 -5.47 19.93 1.94
N VAL A 294 -4.52 18.99 1.99
CA VAL A 294 -4.83 17.55 2.00
C VAL A 294 -5.38 17.14 3.37
N ILE A 295 -4.82 17.65 4.48
CA ILE A 295 -5.35 17.42 5.84
C ILE A 295 -6.82 17.83 5.93
N GLU A 296 -7.17 19.02 5.43
CA GLU A 296 -8.54 19.54 5.46
C GLU A 296 -9.53 18.64 4.71
N LYS A 297 -9.08 18.05 3.59
CA LYS A 297 -9.91 17.19 2.74
C LYS A 297 -9.90 15.72 3.17
N ARG A 298 -8.93 15.30 3.98
CA ARG A 298 -8.68 13.89 4.36
C ARG A 298 -9.94 13.13 4.77
N LYS A 299 -10.80 13.72 5.60
CA LYS A 299 -12.03 13.06 6.08
C LYS A 299 -13.03 12.77 4.96
N LYS A 300 -13.02 13.58 3.90
CA LYS A 300 -13.94 13.48 2.75
C LYS A 300 -13.43 12.55 1.65
N LEU A 301 -12.17 12.10 1.73
CA LEU A 301 -11.63 11.17 0.74
C LEU A 301 -12.30 9.80 0.88
N PRO A 302 -12.56 9.09 -0.24
CA PRO A 302 -13.21 7.78 -0.21
C PRO A 302 -12.27 6.65 0.23
N PHE A 303 -10.99 6.96 0.47
CA PHE A 303 -9.96 6.02 0.94
C PHE A 303 -9.16 6.65 2.09
N GLU A 304 -8.37 5.83 2.77
CA GLU A 304 -7.45 6.27 3.82
C GLU A 304 -6.10 6.72 3.27
N ILE A 305 -5.55 7.75 3.90
CA ILE A 305 -4.22 8.28 3.63
C ILE A 305 -3.51 8.59 4.95
N ASP A 306 -2.20 8.38 5.01
CA ASP A 306 -1.37 8.60 6.22
C ASP A 306 -0.40 9.78 6.08
N GLY A 307 -0.45 10.51 4.97
CA GLY A 307 0.35 11.70 4.72
C GLY A 307 0.29 12.15 3.26
N THR A 308 1.34 12.84 2.84
CA THR A 308 1.68 13.09 1.44
C THR A 308 3.05 12.48 1.14
N VAL A 309 3.31 12.18 -0.13
CA VAL A 309 4.66 11.84 -0.60
C VAL A 309 5.15 13.04 -1.40
N ILE A 310 6.41 13.41 -1.19
CA ILE A 310 7.09 14.42 -1.99
C ILE A 310 8.26 13.77 -2.73
N LYS A 311 8.35 14.01 -4.04
CA LYS A 311 9.36 13.46 -4.94
C LYS A 311 9.97 14.60 -5.75
N VAL A 312 11.28 14.58 -6.00
CA VAL A 312 11.88 15.49 -7.01
C VAL A 312 11.21 15.23 -8.35
N ASN A 313 10.67 16.26 -9.00
CA ASN A 313 9.83 16.11 -10.19
C ASN A 313 10.63 15.61 -11.40
N SER A 314 11.89 16.03 -11.58
CA SER A 314 12.73 15.57 -12.70
C SER A 314 13.26 14.15 -12.49
N LEU A 315 12.96 13.24 -13.43
CA LEU A 315 13.42 11.85 -13.40
C LEU A 315 14.94 11.72 -13.55
N ALA A 316 15.55 12.59 -14.36
CA ALA A 316 17.02 12.65 -14.50
C ALA A 316 17.69 13.01 -13.16
N LEU A 317 17.12 13.94 -12.40
CA LEU A 317 17.63 14.29 -11.07
C LEU A 317 17.40 13.16 -10.06
N GLN A 318 16.30 12.41 -10.14
CA GLN A 318 16.09 11.23 -9.30
C GLN A 318 17.20 10.18 -9.53
N GLN A 319 17.54 9.90 -10.78
CA GLN A 319 18.64 8.99 -11.13
C GLN A 319 19.99 9.48 -10.60
N GLN A 320 20.29 10.77 -10.75
CA GLN A 320 21.52 11.38 -10.24
C GLN A 320 21.62 11.32 -8.70
N LEU A 321 20.52 11.58 -7.99
CA LEU A 321 20.47 11.57 -6.53
C LEU A 321 20.57 10.14 -5.97
N GLY A 322 19.96 9.16 -6.64
CA GLY A 322 20.02 7.76 -6.25
C GLY A 322 19.42 7.48 -4.87
N PHE A 323 19.99 6.49 -4.18
CA PHE A 323 19.43 5.92 -2.96
C PHE A 323 20.42 5.97 -1.77
N LEU A 324 19.88 5.86 -0.55
CA LEU A 324 20.60 5.63 0.68
C LEU A 324 20.15 4.28 1.27
N SER A 325 20.96 3.24 1.13
CA SER A 325 20.69 1.86 1.58
C SER A 325 19.35 1.28 1.09
N ARG A 326 18.21 1.72 1.64
CA ARG A 326 16.84 1.24 1.34
C ARG A 326 15.81 2.36 1.13
N GLU A 327 16.24 3.62 1.02
CA GLU A 327 15.36 4.78 0.81
C GLU A 327 15.89 5.69 -0.31
N PRO A 328 15.03 6.24 -1.18
CA PRO A 328 15.45 7.21 -2.20
C PRO A 328 15.88 8.54 -1.57
N ARG A 329 16.95 9.15 -2.08
CA ARG A 329 17.39 10.48 -1.62
C ARG A 329 16.52 11.61 -2.17
N TRP A 330 15.73 11.30 -3.19
CA TRP A 330 14.92 12.23 -3.96
C TRP A 330 13.43 12.19 -3.57
N ALA A 331 13.03 11.35 -2.61
CA ALA A 331 11.65 11.30 -2.12
C ALA A 331 11.56 11.06 -0.61
N THR A 332 10.51 11.60 0.02
CA THR A 332 10.19 11.36 1.43
C THR A 332 8.68 11.37 1.65
N ALA A 333 8.23 10.67 2.69
CA ALA A 333 6.85 10.71 3.17
C ALA A 333 6.70 11.85 4.19
N TYR A 334 5.90 12.87 3.87
CA TYR A 334 5.50 13.90 4.82
C TYR A 334 4.21 13.46 5.52
N LYS A 335 4.38 12.87 6.70
CA LYS A 335 3.30 12.17 7.43
C LYS A 335 2.44 13.14 8.22
N PHE A 336 1.15 12.84 8.29
CA PHE A 336 0.24 13.59 9.16
C PHE A 336 0.64 13.45 10.62
N PRO A 337 0.33 14.46 11.46
CA PRO A 337 0.51 14.35 12.89
C PRO A 337 -0.33 13.16 13.34
N ALA A 338 0.30 12.20 13.99
CA ALA A 338 -0.43 11.02 14.37
C ALA A 338 -1.47 11.32 15.45
N GLU A 339 -2.61 10.64 15.37
CA GLU A 339 -3.68 10.79 16.33
C GLU A 339 -3.13 10.47 17.73
N THR A 340 -3.26 11.45 18.61
CA THR A 340 -2.87 11.32 20.01
C THR A 340 -4.14 11.18 20.81
N VAL A 341 -4.26 10.08 21.54
CA VAL A 341 -5.38 9.84 22.45
C VAL A 341 -4.88 9.85 23.87
N MET A 342 -5.76 10.20 24.79
CA MET A 342 -5.49 10.08 26.23
C MET A 342 -6.09 8.76 26.71
N THR A 343 -5.31 7.95 27.43
CA THR A 343 -5.79 6.71 28.06
C THR A 343 -5.03 6.46 29.36
N ARG A 344 -5.54 5.55 30.20
CA ARG A 344 -4.89 5.18 31.45
C ARG A 344 -3.80 4.13 31.22
N LEU A 345 -2.65 4.32 31.84
CA LEU A 345 -1.60 3.29 31.94
C LEU A 345 -1.88 2.44 33.19
N HIS A 346 -2.33 1.21 33.03
CA HIS A 346 -2.62 0.32 34.16
C HIS A 346 -1.35 -0.18 34.84
N THR A 347 -0.47 -0.81 34.08
CA THR A 347 0.75 -1.44 34.62
C THR A 347 1.91 -1.30 33.64
N ILE A 348 3.13 -1.51 34.11
CA ILE A 348 4.33 -1.58 33.29
C ILE A 348 4.94 -2.96 33.50
N GLU A 349 5.10 -3.69 32.41
CA GLU A 349 5.70 -5.02 32.38
C GLU A 349 7.09 -4.96 31.74
N TRP A 350 7.98 -5.85 32.15
CA TRP A 350 9.35 -5.93 31.64
C TRP A 350 9.49 -7.14 30.72
N GLN A 351 9.77 -6.89 29.44
CA GLN A 351 10.05 -7.92 28.44
C GLN A 351 11.55 -8.12 28.26
N VAL A 352 11.98 -9.36 28.02
CA VAL A 352 13.38 -9.73 27.81
C VAL A 352 13.58 -10.08 26.34
N GLY A 353 14.35 -9.27 25.62
CA GLY A 353 14.64 -9.51 24.21
C GLY A 353 15.79 -10.51 23.98
N ARG A 354 16.05 -10.83 22.70
CA ARG A 354 17.08 -11.80 22.26
C ARG A 354 18.48 -11.60 22.85
N THR A 355 18.90 -10.34 23.03
CA THR A 355 20.23 -9.98 23.56
C THR A 355 20.21 -9.75 25.08
N GLY A 356 19.13 -10.16 25.74
CA GLY A 356 18.89 -9.91 27.16
C GLY A 356 18.37 -8.51 27.47
N GLN A 357 18.18 -7.65 26.47
CA GLN A 357 17.65 -6.29 26.67
C GLN A 357 16.31 -6.33 27.43
N ILE A 358 16.26 -5.62 28.55
CA ILE A 358 15.07 -5.44 29.39
C ILE A 358 14.30 -4.23 28.86
N THR A 359 13.17 -4.49 28.20
CA THR A 359 12.35 -3.46 27.54
C THR A 359 11.05 -3.27 28.31
N PRO A 360 10.74 -2.06 28.78
CA PRO A 360 9.48 -1.78 29.44
C PRO A 360 8.33 -1.65 28.44
N VAL A 361 7.21 -2.29 28.75
CA VAL A 361 5.96 -2.25 27.98
C VAL A 361 4.82 -1.83 28.90
N GLY A 362 4.17 -0.72 28.57
CA GLY A 362 3.01 -0.25 29.29
C GLY A 362 1.74 -0.98 28.85
N LYS A 363 0.93 -1.41 29.81
CA LYS A 363 -0.43 -1.93 29.60
C LYS A 363 -1.43 -0.80 29.74
N LEU A 364 -2.12 -0.50 28.66
CA LEU A 364 -3.07 0.60 28.60
C LEU A 364 -4.48 0.10 28.81
N GLU A 365 -5.32 0.97 29.36
CA GLU A 365 -6.76 0.87 29.19
C GLU A 365 -7.07 0.89 27.68
N PRO A 366 -7.77 -0.14 27.14
CA PRO A 366 -7.96 -0.27 25.70
C PRO A 366 -8.58 0.98 25.08
N VAL A 367 -7.86 1.60 24.14
CA VAL A 367 -8.28 2.85 23.49
C VAL A 367 -8.14 2.74 21.98
N LYS A 368 -9.07 3.34 21.23
CA LYS A 368 -8.99 3.38 19.76
C LYS A 368 -8.08 4.51 19.30
N VAL A 369 -7.03 4.21 18.52
CA VAL A 369 -6.05 5.17 17.95
C VAL A 369 -5.78 4.83 16.50
N GLY A 370 -6.12 5.72 15.56
CA GLY A 370 -5.93 5.43 14.13
C GLY A 370 -6.62 4.12 13.70
N GLY A 371 -7.87 3.92 14.12
CA GLY A 371 -8.73 2.79 13.74
C GLY A 371 -8.50 1.47 14.49
N VAL A 372 -7.36 1.26 15.15
CA VAL A 372 -7.10 0.05 15.95
C VAL A 372 -7.28 0.28 17.45
N THR A 373 -7.69 -0.75 18.17
CA THR A 373 -7.64 -0.76 19.65
C THR A 373 -6.23 -1.05 20.11
N VAL A 374 -5.64 -0.11 20.84
CA VAL A 374 -4.32 -0.21 21.46
C VAL A 374 -4.50 -0.51 22.95
N SER A 375 -3.87 -1.60 23.41
CA SER A 375 -3.80 -1.98 24.83
C SER A 375 -2.36 -2.11 25.34
N ASN A 376 -1.37 -1.93 24.47
CA ASN A 376 0.05 -2.01 24.81
C ASN A 376 0.80 -0.83 24.16
N VAL A 377 1.79 -0.29 24.86
CA VAL A 377 2.63 0.81 24.39
C VAL A 377 4.09 0.55 24.75
N THR A 378 5.02 0.89 23.86
CA THR A 378 6.45 0.84 24.23
C THR A 378 6.79 2.05 25.08
N LEU A 379 7.58 1.81 26.13
CA LEU A 379 8.22 2.88 26.92
C LEU A 379 9.71 2.99 26.60
N HIS A 380 10.15 2.40 25.48
CA HIS A 380 11.52 2.39 24.95
C HIS A 380 12.57 1.73 25.85
N ASN A 381 12.91 2.36 26.97
CA ASN A 381 13.91 1.91 27.93
C ASN A 381 13.69 2.60 29.28
N PHE A 382 14.47 2.21 30.30
CA PHE A 382 14.34 2.79 31.63
C PHE A 382 14.67 4.29 31.68
N GLY A 383 15.63 4.76 30.87
CA GLY A 383 15.95 6.19 30.80
C GLY A 383 14.78 7.03 30.29
N GLU A 384 14.00 6.52 29.34
CA GLU A 384 12.80 7.18 28.84
C GLU A 384 11.68 7.21 29.89
N ILE A 385 11.54 6.14 30.68
CA ILE A 385 10.63 6.13 31.84
C ILE A 385 10.98 7.24 32.82
N GLN A 386 12.27 7.38 33.16
CA GLN A 386 12.74 8.43 34.06
C GLN A 386 12.57 9.83 33.46
N ARG A 387 12.84 10.00 32.17
CA ARG A 387 12.69 11.28 31.46
C ARG A 387 11.23 11.77 31.46
N LEU A 388 10.29 10.86 31.27
CA LEU A 388 8.85 11.16 31.28
C LEU A 388 8.24 11.14 32.69
N ASP A 389 8.97 10.64 33.69
CA ASP A 389 8.46 10.25 35.02
C ASP A 389 7.15 9.46 34.91
N VAL A 390 7.06 8.53 33.97
CA VAL A 390 5.82 7.77 33.72
C VAL A 390 5.64 6.68 34.77
N ARG A 391 4.44 6.57 35.33
CA ARG A 391 4.12 5.63 36.42
C ARG A 391 2.87 4.82 36.12
N ALA A 392 2.77 3.65 36.76
CA ALA A 392 1.52 2.90 36.75
C ALA A 392 0.39 3.75 37.36
N GLY A 393 -0.79 3.71 36.75
CA GLY A 393 -1.96 4.52 37.09
C GLY A 393 -2.07 5.85 36.35
N ASP A 394 -0.98 6.37 35.77
CA ASP A 394 -0.97 7.67 35.10
C ASP A 394 -1.95 7.74 33.91
N MET A 395 -2.52 8.93 33.70
CA MET A 395 -3.12 9.27 32.42
C MET A 395 -2.02 9.67 31.44
N VAL A 396 -1.99 9.02 30.27
CA VAL A 396 -0.94 9.19 29.26
C VAL A 396 -1.52 9.52 27.90
N SER A 397 -0.83 10.39 27.17
CA SER A 397 -1.07 10.63 25.76
C SER A 397 -0.32 9.59 24.93
N VAL A 398 -1.07 8.73 24.25
CA VAL A 398 -0.55 7.67 23.40
C VAL A 398 -0.65 8.10 21.95
N HIS A 399 0.46 7.99 21.25
CA HIS A 399 0.63 8.38 19.88
C HIS A 399 0.90 7.14 19.02
N ARG A 400 0.19 7.01 17.90
CA ARG A 400 0.39 5.92 16.93
C ARG A 400 0.53 6.48 15.53
N ALA A 401 1.74 6.44 14.97
CA ALA A 401 2.01 6.82 13.59
C ALA A 401 1.90 5.62 12.65
N GLY A 402 0.82 5.55 11.84
CA GLY A 402 0.56 4.44 10.92
C GLY A 402 0.47 3.08 11.64
N ASP A 403 1.04 2.04 11.04
CA ASP A 403 1.11 0.69 11.64
C ASP A 403 2.32 0.44 12.57
N VAL A 404 2.93 1.51 13.09
CA VAL A 404 4.09 1.41 13.99
C VAL A 404 3.64 1.20 15.45
N ILE A 405 4.52 0.61 16.26
CA ILE A 405 4.34 0.41 17.71
C ILE A 405 3.96 1.74 18.38
N PRO A 406 2.83 1.81 19.12
CA PRO A 406 2.39 3.00 19.83
C PRO A 406 3.41 3.45 20.88
N LYS A 407 3.50 4.76 21.11
CA LYS A 407 4.44 5.37 22.07
C LYS A 407 3.72 6.35 23.01
N VAL A 408 4.21 6.48 24.24
CA VAL A 408 3.78 7.55 25.14
C VAL A 408 4.50 8.84 24.76
N THR A 409 3.75 9.92 24.60
CA THR A 409 4.28 11.26 24.25
C THR A 409 4.26 12.23 25.42
N ARG A 410 3.28 12.08 26.31
CA ARG A 410 3.08 12.96 27.47
C ARG A 410 2.41 12.18 28.60
N VAL A 411 2.82 12.51 29.82
CA VAL A 411 2.13 12.12 31.06
C VAL A 411 1.33 13.34 31.55
N TRP A 412 0.11 13.11 32.00
CA TRP A 412 -0.75 14.14 32.60
C TRP A 412 -0.58 14.11 34.11
N GLU A 413 0.52 14.68 34.60
CA GLU A 413 0.89 14.72 36.02
C GLU A 413 -0.21 15.31 36.91
N GLU A 414 -0.98 16.26 36.38
CA GLU A 414 -2.13 16.87 37.04
C GLU A 414 -3.28 15.88 37.34
N GLN A 415 -3.29 14.71 36.70
CA GLN A 415 -4.26 13.63 36.91
C GLN A 415 -3.62 12.39 37.55
N ARG A 416 -2.39 12.52 38.06
CA ARG A 416 -1.65 11.43 38.70
C ARG A 416 -2.34 11.03 40.01
N PRO A 417 -2.59 9.74 40.23
CA PRO A 417 -3.06 9.25 41.53
C PRO A 417 -2.05 9.56 42.65
N ASP A 418 -2.55 9.95 43.82
CA ASP A 418 -1.71 10.32 44.98
C ASP A 418 -0.85 9.15 45.49
N ASP A 419 -1.26 7.91 45.24
CA ASP A 419 -0.57 6.67 45.63
C ASP A 419 0.45 6.18 44.60
N SER A 420 0.65 6.93 43.50
CA SER A 420 1.51 6.53 42.38
C SER A 420 3.00 6.49 42.77
N GLN A 421 3.62 5.32 42.58
CA GLN A 421 5.03 5.07 42.87
C GLN A 421 5.91 5.23 41.62
N PRO A 422 7.12 5.81 41.76
CA PRO A 422 8.13 5.79 40.70
C PRO A 422 8.43 4.35 40.26
N VAL A 423 8.67 4.17 38.96
CA VAL A 423 9.02 2.87 38.41
C VAL A 423 10.49 2.59 38.66
N GLU A 424 10.79 1.42 39.21
CA GLU A 424 12.16 0.96 39.42
C GLU A 424 12.55 -0.10 38.39
N LEU A 425 13.82 -0.09 37.99
CA LEU A 425 14.39 -1.15 37.17
C LEU A 425 14.46 -2.44 38.02
N PRO A 426 13.98 -3.59 37.50
CA PRO A 426 14.03 -4.84 38.26
C PRO A 426 15.49 -5.25 38.47
N SER A 427 15.83 -5.67 39.69
CA SER A 427 17.18 -6.13 40.03
C SER A 427 17.49 -7.52 39.47
N THR A 428 16.46 -8.32 39.20
CA THR A 428 16.54 -9.65 38.60
C THR A 428 15.68 -9.75 37.35
N CYS A 429 16.08 -10.63 36.44
CA CYS A 429 15.38 -10.88 35.20
C CYS A 429 14.01 -11.53 35.51
N PRO A 430 12.89 -11.02 34.99
CA PRO A 430 11.55 -11.56 35.27
C PRO A 430 11.31 -12.96 34.68
N VAL A 431 12.26 -13.51 33.92
CA VAL A 431 12.15 -14.82 33.25
C VAL A 431 13.08 -15.87 33.86
N CYS A 432 14.30 -15.49 34.26
CA CYS A 432 15.34 -16.44 34.67
C CYS A 432 16.06 -16.06 35.96
N ASP A 433 15.56 -15.05 36.67
CA ASP A 433 16.07 -14.53 37.95
C ASP A 433 17.54 -14.08 37.96
N SER A 434 18.22 -14.11 36.81
CA SER A 434 19.60 -13.66 36.69
C SER A 434 19.69 -12.14 36.89
N PRO A 435 20.82 -11.61 37.39
CA PRO A 435 20.97 -10.17 37.63
C PRO A 435 20.70 -9.34 36.37
N VAL A 436 19.98 -8.23 36.55
CA VAL A 436 19.81 -7.19 35.54
C VAL A 436 20.84 -6.10 35.80
N VAL A 437 21.57 -5.72 34.75
CA VAL A 437 22.61 -4.70 34.82
C VAL A 437 22.30 -3.61 33.81
N LEU A 438 22.37 -2.36 34.25
CA LEU A 438 22.42 -1.18 33.38
C LEU A 438 23.88 -0.68 33.38
N PRO A 439 24.68 -0.98 32.33
CA PRO A 439 26.07 -0.55 32.28
C PRO A 439 26.20 0.96 32.33
N GLU A 440 27.26 1.46 32.96
CA GLU A 440 27.53 2.89 33.06
C GLU A 440 27.70 3.49 31.65
N GLY A 441 26.97 4.56 31.35
CA GLY A 441 26.98 5.22 30.04
C GLY A 441 26.10 4.55 28.96
N GLU A 442 25.44 3.43 29.25
CA GLU A 442 24.48 2.80 28.34
C GLU A 442 23.03 3.13 28.69
N ALA A 443 22.16 3.22 27.67
CA ALA A 443 20.73 3.46 27.85
C ALA A 443 19.91 2.18 28.11
N LEU A 444 20.50 1.00 27.91
CA LEU A 444 19.78 -0.27 27.85
C LEU A 444 20.20 -1.21 28.98
N ALA A 445 19.25 -1.54 29.85
CA ALA A 445 19.44 -2.58 30.86
C ALA A 445 19.38 -3.97 30.22
N ARG A 446 20.18 -4.91 30.73
CA ARG A 446 20.24 -6.28 30.20
C ARG A 446 20.25 -7.34 31.29
N CYS A 447 19.57 -8.45 31.01
CA CYS A 447 19.70 -9.71 31.71
C CYS A 447 21.07 -10.34 31.42
N THR A 448 21.81 -10.64 32.47
CA THR A 448 23.13 -11.31 32.41
C THR A 448 23.05 -12.82 32.22
N GLY A 449 21.84 -13.39 32.27
CA GLY A 449 21.62 -14.84 32.19
C GLY A 449 22.04 -15.46 30.86
N GLY A 450 22.20 -14.70 29.78
CA GLY A 450 22.73 -15.20 28.51
C GLY A 450 22.13 -16.54 28.09
N LEU A 451 22.99 -17.57 28.05
CA LEU A 451 22.63 -18.95 27.68
C LEU A 451 21.68 -19.65 28.64
N ILE A 452 21.52 -19.23 29.89
CA ILE A 452 20.57 -19.84 30.84
C ILE A 452 19.19 -19.16 30.79
N CYS A 453 19.06 -18.02 30.12
CA CYS A 453 17.80 -17.29 30.05
C CYS A 453 16.89 -17.87 28.95
N PRO A 454 15.74 -18.47 29.29
CA PRO A 454 14.84 -19.07 28.30
C PRO A 454 14.31 -18.06 27.27
N ALA A 455 14.09 -16.80 27.68
CA ALA A 455 13.67 -15.74 26.76
C ALA A 455 14.75 -15.42 25.72
N GLN A 456 16.02 -15.32 26.13
CA GLN A 456 17.12 -15.08 25.19
C GLN A 456 17.29 -16.24 24.21
N GLN A 457 17.19 -17.48 24.69
CA GLN A 457 17.24 -18.67 23.83
C GLN A 457 16.09 -18.68 22.80
N THR A 458 14.86 -18.46 23.27
CA THR A 458 13.67 -18.48 22.42
C THR A 458 13.71 -17.39 21.37
N GLU A 459 14.00 -16.14 21.77
CA GLU A 459 14.09 -15.01 20.85
C GLU A 459 15.30 -15.11 19.90
N ALA A 460 16.39 -15.75 20.32
CA ALA A 460 17.51 -16.05 19.43
C ALA A 460 17.13 -17.07 18.35
N LEU A 461 16.37 -18.11 18.71
CA LEU A 461 15.82 -19.07 17.74
C LEU A 461 14.83 -18.40 16.79
N ILE A 462 13.87 -17.61 17.31
CA ILE A 462 12.92 -16.83 16.50
C ILE A 462 13.68 -15.93 15.52
N HIS A 463 14.74 -15.26 15.98
CA HIS A 463 15.57 -14.46 15.09
C HIS A 463 16.28 -15.31 14.04
N PHE A 464 16.86 -16.44 14.42
CA PHE A 464 17.57 -17.34 13.51
C PHE A 464 16.65 -17.85 12.39
N VAL A 465 15.43 -18.27 12.73
CA VAL A 465 14.44 -18.77 11.74
C VAL A 465 13.74 -17.65 10.97
N SER A 466 13.85 -16.38 11.41
CA SER A 466 13.15 -15.27 10.78
C SER A 466 13.51 -15.05 9.30
N ARG A 467 12.57 -14.47 8.55
CA ARG A 467 12.69 -14.20 7.11
C ARG A 467 13.95 -13.45 6.67
N ARG A 468 14.52 -12.63 7.53
CA ARG A 468 15.75 -11.85 7.23
C ARG A 468 17.04 -12.53 7.70
N ALA A 469 16.94 -13.73 8.27
CA ALA A 469 18.06 -14.53 8.73
C ALA A 469 18.16 -15.81 7.90
N MET A 470 17.70 -16.95 8.43
CA MET A 470 17.76 -18.23 7.72
C MET A 470 16.48 -18.56 6.94
N ASP A 471 15.41 -17.78 7.10
CA ASP A 471 14.12 -17.93 6.40
C ASP A 471 13.59 -19.37 6.43
N ILE A 472 13.37 -19.88 7.65
CA ILE A 472 12.90 -21.26 7.85
C ILE A 472 11.40 -21.23 8.13
N ASP A 473 10.62 -21.58 7.11
CA ASP A 473 9.16 -21.72 7.21
C ASP A 473 8.76 -22.95 8.04
N GLY A 474 7.86 -22.76 9.00
CA GLY A 474 7.36 -23.77 9.94
C GLY A 474 6.80 -23.11 11.20
#